data_AF-A0A3P6GIX7-F1
#
_entry.id   AF-A0A3P6GIX7-F1
#
_cell.length_a   1.000
_cell.length_b   1.000
_cell.length_c   1.000
_cell.angle_alpha   90.00
_cell.angle_beta   90.00
_cell.angle_gamma   90.00
#
_symmetry.space_group_name_H-M   'P 1'
#
loop_
_entity.id
_entity.type
_entity.pdbx_description
1 polymer ?
#
loop_
_entity_poly.entity_id
_entity_poly.type
_entity_poly.pdbx_seq_one_letter_code
_entity_poly.pdbx_strand_id
1 'polypeptide(L)'
;MTRIKPKHIYIVGFKTNNPSMIDISLIEAFKTDELFFKLNTYNHLTKPGWCCANDDGNGFFGDQFFDPTVWTAALRKMAATFDGVFNVVGMSLRNELRGPKQNVNDWFKYMQQGAEAVHSANKNVLVILSGLNFDADLSFVRSRPVNLSFTRKLVFELHWYAFSDGNLWATSNPNDICGRVLKRLGNRGNFLLNKGLPLFLSEFGIDQRGGNANDNRYLGCLSGWAAENDVDWSLWALTGSYYLREGVVGMIEYYGALDSDWNSVRNSSFLQQISLLQSPLQGPGPKTDAFNLVFHPLTGLCLVRSLNDKTMLTLGPCNSSEPWSHTKKQLRIKNQHLCLQSNGPKNKVTMTRTSCSSPDSIWKTTSTSRMHLASTT
;
A
#
# COMPACT_ATOMS: atom_id res chain seq x y z
N MET A 1 7.55 13.17 30.67
CA MET A 1 7.54 11.71 30.44
C MET A 1 6.40 11.12 31.25
N THR A 2 5.30 10.76 30.60
CA THR A 2 4.14 10.15 31.29
C THR A 2 4.38 8.64 31.30
N ARG A 3 4.59 8.04 32.47
CA ARG A 3 4.61 6.57 32.60
C ARG A 3 3.19 6.07 32.37
N ILE A 4 2.94 5.45 31.22
CA ILE A 4 1.71 4.66 31.01
C ILE A 4 1.88 3.43 31.90
N LYS A 5 1.21 3.39 33.05
CA LYS A 5 1.06 2.15 33.82
C LYS A 5 -0.09 1.37 33.19
N PRO A 6 0.14 0.21 32.55
CA PRO A 6 -0.95 -0.62 32.04
C PRO A 6 -1.79 -1.12 33.22
N LYS A 7 -3.11 -1.24 33.03
CA LYS A 7 -3.98 -1.95 33.98
C LYS A 7 -3.45 -3.38 34.16
N HIS A 8 -3.57 -3.93 35.37
CA HIS A 8 -2.96 -5.19 35.86
C HIS A 8 -3.00 -6.40 34.89
N ILE A 9 -4.00 -6.48 34.01
CA ILE A 9 -4.19 -7.61 33.07
C ILE A 9 -3.13 -7.64 31.95
N TYR A 10 -2.68 -6.49 31.44
CA TYR A 10 -1.76 -6.43 30.30
C TYR A 10 -0.30 -6.63 30.69
N ILE A 11 0.06 -6.30 31.95
CA ILE A 11 1.40 -6.54 32.48
C ILE A 11 1.70 -8.04 32.48
N VAL A 12 0.72 -8.91 32.70
CA VAL A 12 0.93 -10.37 32.65
C VAL A 12 1.34 -10.80 31.24
N GLY A 13 0.66 -10.29 30.20
CA GLY A 13 1.01 -10.58 28.81
C GLY A 13 2.44 -10.16 28.45
N PHE A 14 2.86 -8.95 28.86
CA PHE A 14 4.24 -8.50 28.71
C PHE A 14 5.21 -9.34 29.57
N LYS A 15 4.89 -9.67 30.83
CA LYS A 15 5.75 -10.50 31.69
C LYS A 15 6.00 -11.87 31.08
N THR A 16 5.00 -12.44 30.43
CA THR A 16 5.09 -13.77 29.80
C THR A 16 5.85 -13.73 28.49
N ASN A 17 5.54 -12.76 27.61
CA ASN A 17 6.01 -12.80 26.22
C ASN A 17 7.16 -11.83 25.92
N ASN A 18 7.22 -10.66 26.58
CA ASN A 18 8.22 -9.61 26.35
C ASN A 18 8.61 -8.91 27.68
N PRO A 19 9.18 -9.64 28.67
CA PRO A 19 9.44 -9.10 30.00
C PRO A 19 10.45 -7.94 30.00
N SER A 20 11.34 -7.91 29.00
CA SER A 20 12.29 -6.83 28.71
C SER A 20 11.61 -5.47 28.49
N MET A 21 10.35 -5.45 28.04
CA MET A 21 9.63 -4.22 27.68
C MET A 21 8.93 -3.52 28.86
N ILE A 22 8.84 -4.15 30.04
CA ILE A 22 7.97 -3.65 31.13
C ILE A 22 8.49 -2.35 31.75
N ASP A 23 9.82 -2.24 31.90
CA ASP A 23 10.45 -1.16 32.65
C ASP A 23 11.14 -0.12 31.76
N ILE A 24 11.07 -0.29 30.43
CA ILE A 24 11.62 0.66 29.47
C ILE A 24 10.61 1.76 29.13
N SER A 25 11.12 2.91 28.68
CA SER A 25 10.25 3.97 28.18
C SER A 25 9.62 3.54 26.84
N LEU A 26 8.47 4.13 26.49
CA LEU A 26 7.82 3.88 25.19
C LEU A 26 8.76 4.13 24.00
N ILE A 27 9.62 5.16 24.08
CA ILE A 27 10.59 5.44 23.03
C ILE A 27 11.65 4.35 22.92
N GLU A 28 12.13 3.84 24.06
CA GLU A 28 13.09 2.75 24.04
C GLU A 28 12.44 1.45 23.55
N ALA A 29 11.16 1.20 23.88
CA ALA A 29 10.41 0.08 23.30
C ALA A 29 10.37 0.16 21.76
N PHE A 30 10.14 1.34 21.18
CA PHE A 30 10.17 1.52 19.72
C PHE A 30 11.55 1.32 19.09
N LYS A 31 12.63 1.39 19.87
CA LYS A 31 14.00 1.12 19.38
C LYS A 31 14.39 -0.35 19.48
N THR A 32 13.58 -1.18 20.13
CA THR A 32 13.89 -2.60 20.27
C THR A 32 13.63 -3.35 18.97
N ASP A 33 14.47 -4.35 18.71
CA ASP A 33 14.38 -5.21 17.54
C ASP A 33 13.26 -6.25 17.65
N GLU A 34 12.66 -6.36 18.84
CA GLU A 34 11.52 -7.24 19.15
C GLU A 34 10.25 -6.80 18.40
N LEU A 35 10.19 -5.55 17.94
CA LEU A 35 9.18 -5.08 17.00
C LEU A 35 9.64 -5.40 15.58
N PHE A 36 9.14 -6.51 15.02
CA PHE A 36 9.41 -6.99 13.64
C PHE A 36 8.99 -6.01 12.51
N PHE A 37 8.59 -4.79 12.83
CA PHE A 37 8.09 -3.80 11.88
C PHE A 37 9.19 -2.80 11.55
N LYS A 38 9.47 -2.64 10.26
CA LYS A 38 10.16 -1.45 9.76
C LYS A 38 9.27 -0.25 10.08
N LEU A 39 9.69 0.56 11.04
CA LEU A 39 8.87 1.67 11.52
C LEU A 39 9.05 2.87 10.60
N ASN A 40 7.93 3.36 10.06
CA ASN A 40 7.84 4.71 9.54
C ASN A 40 7.37 5.61 10.68
N THR A 41 8.24 6.49 11.16
CA THR A 41 7.82 7.47 12.17
C THR A 41 6.92 8.49 11.49
N TYR A 42 5.76 8.74 12.11
CA TYR A 42 4.66 9.44 11.47
C TYR A 42 4.12 10.55 12.37
N ASN A 43 4.05 11.76 11.85
CA ASN A 43 3.35 12.84 12.52
C ASN A 43 1.88 12.85 12.06
N HIS A 44 1.03 12.06 12.74
CA HIS A 44 -0.35 11.84 12.30
C HIS A 44 -1.27 13.04 12.55
N LEU A 45 -1.23 13.58 13.76
CA LEU A 45 -1.88 14.83 14.15
C LEU A 45 -0.97 15.53 15.15
N THR A 46 -1.03 16.86 15.23
CA THR A 46 -0.27 17.59 16.25
C THR A 46 -0.93 17.45 17.61
N LYS A 47 -2.26 17.54 17.65
CA LYS A 47 -3.06 17.27 18.83
C LYS A 47 -3.56 15.81 18.77
N PRO A 48 -3.29 14.97 19.78
CA PRO A 48 -3.75 13.58 19.79
C PRO A 48 -5.27 13.48 19.63
N GLY A 49 -5.74 12.60 18.74
CA GLY A 49 -7.15 12.41 18.43
C GLY A 49 -7.36 11.43 17.29
N TRP A 50 -8.62 11.16 16.94
CA TRP A 50 -8.95 10.44 15.71
C TRP A 50 -8.88 11.40 14.52
N CYS A 51 -8.28 10.92 13.45
CA CYS A 51 -8.09 11.64 12.20
C CYS A 51 -9.10 11.09 11.17
N CYS A 52 -9.57 11.84 10.17
CA CYS A 52 -9.04 13.10 9.66
C CYS A 52 -10.19 14.00 9.18
N ALA A 53 -10.69 14.90 10.03
CA ALA A 53 -11.73 15.82 9.59
C ALA A 53 -11.12 16.99 8.81
N ASN A 54 -11.91 17.65 7.96
CA ASN A 54 -11.45 18.85 7.24
C ASN A 54 -11.23 20.06 8.18
N ASP A 55 -11.83 20.02 9.37
CA ASP A 55 -11.93 21.13 10.32
C ASP A 55 -11.36 20.77 11.70
N ASP A 56 -10.58 19.69 11.83
CA ASP A 56 -9.95 19.30 13.10
C ASP A 56 -8.79 20.20 13.54
N GLY A 57 -8.50 21.28 12.80
CA GLY A 57 -7.44 22.24 13.10
C GLY A 57 -6.02 21.69 12.93
N ASN A 58 -5.87 20.54 12.27
CA ASN A 58 -4.58 19.89 12.00
C ASN A 58 -4.33 19.69 10.48
N GLY A 59 -5.23 20.12 9.60
CA GLY A 59 -5.17 19.75 8.17
C GLY A 59 -3.95 20.28 7.42
N PHE A 60 -3.52 21.51 7.68
CA PHE A 60 -2.44 22.16 6.92
C PHE A 60 -1.61 23.12 7.76
N PHE A 61 -0.43 23.50 7.25
CA PHE A 61 0.46 24.45 7.90
C PHE A 61 -0.27 25.77 8.23
N GLY A 62 -0.11 26.26 9.46
CA GLY A 62 -0.81 27.44 9.96
C GLY A 62 -2.25 27.19 10.42
N ASP A 63 -2.71 25.94 10.47
CA ASP A 63 -3.90 25.59 11.23
C ASP A 63 -3.71 25.73 12.74
N GLN A 64 -4.83 25.78 13.46
CA GLN A 64 -4.89 26.08 14.89
C GLN A 64 -3.88 25.27 15.70
N PHE A 65 -3.67 24.00 15.33
CA PHE A 65 -2.75 23.10 16.00
C PHE A 65 -1.51 22.76 15.16
N PHE A 66 -1.31 23.37 14.00
CA PHE A 66 -0.22 23.01 13.09
C PHE A 66 0.71 24.19 12.78
N ASP A 67 1.55 24.52 13.76
CA ASP A 67 2.66 25.46 13.60
C ASP A 67 3.86 24.79 12.87
N PRO A 68 4.29 25.31 11.71
CA PRO A 68 5.39 24.73 10.93
C PRO A 68 6.75 24.79 11.63
N THR A 69 6.99 25.78 12.50
CA THR A 69 8.24 25.92 13.26
C THR A 69 8.33 24.82 14.31
N VAL A 70 7.25 24.64 15.08
CA VAL A 70 7.15 23.58 16.10
C VAL A 70 7.22 22.20 15.46
N TRP A 71 6.51 22.00 14.35
CA TRP A 71 6.55 20.74 13.60
C TRP A 71 7.96 20.43 13.07
N THR A 72 8.66 21.40 12.48
CA THR A 72 10.04 21.18 11.99
C THR A 72 10.99 20.79 13.13
N ALA A 73 10.86 21.45 14.29
CA ALA A 73 11.67 21.12 15.47
C ALA A 73 11.35 19.71 15.99
N ALA A 74 10.07 19.32 15.99
CA ALA A 74 9.63 17.98 16.38
C ALA A 74 10.17 16.91 15.42
N LEU A 75 10.11 17.14 14.10
CA LEU A 75 10.68 16.25 13.09
C LEU A 75 12.17 16.02 13.33
N ARG A 76 12.95 17.10 13.49
CA ARG A 76 14.39 17.02 13.79
C ARG A 76 14.66 16.20 15.05
N LYS A 77 13.89 16.44 16.11
CA LYS A 77 14.04 15.73 17.39
C LYS A 77 13.75 14.23 17.24
N MET A 78 12.68 13.87 16.54
CA MET A 78 12.33 12.47 16.31
C MET A 78 13.36 11.76 15.44
N ALA A 79 13.82 12.42 14.36
CA ALA A 79 14.88 11.90 13.51
C ALA A 79 16.17 11.61 14.30
N ALA A 80 16.63 12.56 15.11
CA ALA A 80 17.80 12.40 15.99
C ALA A 80 17.60 11.31 17.06
N THR A 81 16.36 11.14 17.56
CA THR A 81 16.04 10.14 18.58
C THR A 81 16.23 8.71 18.05
N PHE A 82 15.97 8.51 16.76
CA PHE A 82 16.10 7.22 16.08
C PHE A 82 17.34 7.12 15.18
N ASP A 83 18.32 8.02 15.34
CA ASP A 83 19.58 7.89 14.62
C ASP A 83 20.35 6.66 15.11
N GLY A 84 20.85 5.87 14.16
CA GLY A 84 21.49 4.57 14.43
C GLY A 84 20.53 3.41 14.76
N VAL A 85 19.21 3.63 14.77
CA VAL A 85 18.22 2.60 15.07
C VAL A 85 17.78 1.91 13.76
N PHE A 86 18.20 0.66 13.56
CA PHE A 86 18.15 0.02 12.23
C PHE A 86 16.76 -0.44 11.78
N ASN A 87 15.83 -0.66 12.71
CA ASN A 87 14.44 -0.99 12.40
C ASN A 87 13.61 0.23 11.99
N VAL A 88 14.13 1.46 12.12
CA VAL A 88 13.52 2.68 11.56
C VAL A 88 14.13 2.97 10.20
N VAL A 89 13.38 2.65 9.14
CA VAL A 89 13.88 2.78 7.76
C VAL A 89 13.43 4.06 7.07
N GLY A 90 12.37 4.69 7.58
CA GLY A 90 11.75 5.84 6.96
C GLY A 90 11.06 6.75 7.97
N MET A 91 10.86 7.99 7.56
CA MET A 91 10.15 9.00 8.31
C MET A 91 9.26 9.77 7.36
N SER A 92 7.94 9.62 7.50
CA SER A 92 7.01 10.48 6.79
C SER A 92 6.78 11.75 7.58
N LEU A 93 6.76 12.86 6.84
CA LEU A 93 6.76 14.18 7.43
C LEU A 93 5.38 14.56 8.01
N ARG A 94 4.26 14.10 7.43
CA ARG A 94 2.90 14.48 7.87
C ARG A 94 1.76 13.65 7.25
N ASN A 95 0.90 13.09 8.10
CA ASN A 95 -0.59 13.19 8.07
C ASN A 95 -1.40 13.89 6.99
N GLU A 96 -1.69 13.32 5.82
CA GLU A 96 -2.85 13.71 4.98
C GLU A 96 -3.09 15.23 4.91
N LEU A 97 -2.16 15.98 4.30
CA LEU A 97 -2.31 17.44 4.21
C LEU A 97 -3.61 17.79 3.46
N ARG A 98 -4.45 18.62 4.07
CA ARG A 98 -5.85 18.82 3.65
C ARG A 98 -6.44 20.14 4.15
N GLY A 99 -7.70 20.38 3.79
CA GLY A 99 -8.48 21.49 4.32
C GLY A 99 -8.31 22.79 3.52
N PRO A 100 -9.01 23.87 3.93
CA PRO A 100 -9.19 25.06 3.12
C PRO A 100 -7.93 25.93 2.96
N LYS A 101 -6.93 25.78 3.84
CA LYS A 101 -5.66 26.53 3.76
C LYS A 101 -4.62 25.89 2.84
N GLN A 102 -4.87 24.67 2.38
CA GLN A 102 -3.90 23.93 1.59
C GLN A 102 -3.52 24.69 0.32
N ASN A 103 -2.23 24.79 0.05
CA ASN A 103 -1.72 25.38 -1.18
C ASN A 103 -0.34 24.84 -1.53
N VAL A 104 -0.01 24.86 -2.82
CA VAL A 104 1.22 24.27 -3.35
C VAL A 104 2.47 25.02 -2.89
N ASN A 105 2.40 26.34 -2.72
CA ASN A 105 3.57 27.15 -2.36
C ASN A 105 4.07 26.83 -0.95
N ASP A 106 3.16 26.79 0.01
CA ASP A 106 3.47 26.42 1.38
C ASP A 106 3.85 24.94 1.50
N TRP A 107 3.22 24.06 0.71
CA TRP A 107 3.65 22.66 0.63
C TRP A 107 5.14 22.57 0.25
N PHE A 108 5.56 23.23 -0.84
CA PHE A 108 6.98 23.19 -1.25
C PHE A 108 7.90 23.80 -0.19
N LYS A 109 7.50 24.92 0.41
CA LYS A 109 8.29 25.59 1.45
C LYS A 109 8.50 24.66 2.64
N TYR A 110 7.41 24.18 3.25
CA TYR A 110 7.49 23.49 4.52
C TYR A 110 7.87 22.01 4.38
N MET A 111 7.43 21.31 3.33
CA MET A 111 7.84 19.92 3.11
C MET A 111 9.34 19.82 2.81
N GLN A 112 9.91 20.76 2.05
CA GLN A 112 11.36 20.81 1.87
C GLN A 112 12.08 21.17 3.18
N GLN A 113 11.58 22.14 3.94
CA GLN A 113 12.14 22.48 5.25
C GLN A 113 12.14 21.29 6.22
N GLY A 114 11.04 20.55 6.29
CA GLY A 114 10.94 19.33 7.11
C GLY A 114 11.88 18.23 6.62
N ALA A 115 11.99 18.03 5.31
CA ALA A 115 12.90 17.05 4.71
C ALA A 115 14.37 17.34 5.06
N GLU A 116 14.81 18.59 4.93
CA GLU A 116 16.15 19.02 5.32
C GLU A 116 16.38 18.83 6.82
N ALA A 117 15.40 19.16 7.65
CA ALA A 117 15.49 19.00 9.09
C ALA A 117 15.67 17.52 9.49
N VAL A 118 14.92 16.60 8.89
CA VAL A 118 15.07 15.15 9.10
C VAL A 118 16.43 14.68 8.60
N HIS A 119 16.81 15.00 7.37
CA HIS A 119 18.07 14.55 6.78
C HIS A 119 19.29 15.03 7.58
N SER A 120 19.26 16.28 8.07
CA SER A 120 20.34 16.85 8.88
C SER A 120 20.54 16.12 10.22
N ALA A 121 19.47 15.57 10.78
CA ALA A 121 19.49 14.89 12.08
C ALA A 121 19.67 13.38 11.97
N ASN A 122 19.23 12.76 10.88
CA ASN A 122 19.39 11.33 10.63
C ASN A 122 19.61 11.06 9.14
N LYS A 123 20.86 10.76 8.80
CA LYS A 123 21.27 10.54 7.41
C LYS A 123 20.93 9.14 6.89
N ASN A 124 20.38 8.25 7.71
CA ASN A 124 20.15 6.85 7.35
C ASN A 124 18.69 6.56 6.93
N VAL A 125 17.71 7.34 7.41
CA VAL A 125 16.29 7.11 7.11
C VAL A 125 15.84 7.65 5.76
N LEU A 126 14.93 6.95 5.08
CA LEU A 126 14.17 7.51 3.96
C LEU A 126 13.32 8.69 4.44
N VAL A 127 13.22 9.74 3.63
CA VAL A 127 12.38 10.90 3.88
C VAL A 127 11.16 10.81 2.97
N ILE A 128 9.98 10.64 3.57
CA ILE A 128 8.74 10.37 2.84
C ILE A 128 7.87 11.64 2.83
N LEU A 129 7.52 12.12 1.64
CA LEU A 129 6.71 13.32 1.43
C LEU A 129 5.25 12.96 1.12
N SER A 130 4.37 13.39 2.01
CA SER A 130 2.92 13.32 1.84
C SER A 130 2.38 14.31 0.81
N GLY A 131 1.24 13.93 0.22
CA GLY A 131 0.56 14.70 -0.81
C GLY A 131 -0.42 15.73 -0.27
N LEU A 132 -1.15 16.38 -1.17
CA LEU A 132 -2.32 17.19 -0.83
C LEU A 132 -3.59 16.35 -0.94
N ASN A 133 -4.70 16.91 -0.45
CA ASN A 133 -6.02 16.28 -0.47
C ASN A 133 -6.03 14.89 0.15
N PHE A 134 -5.61 14.78 1.42
CA PHE A 134 -5.55 13.50 2.14
C PHE A 134 -4.60 12.51 1.46
N ASP A 135 -3.41 12.98 1.09
CA ASP A 135 -2.40 12.20 0.37
C ASP A 135 -2.94 11.55 -0.91
N ALA A 136 -3.93 12.17 -1.55
CA ALA A 136 -4.50 11.67 -2.79
C ALA A 136 -4.00 12.43 -4.03
N ASP A 137 -3.16 13.46 -3.87
CA ASP A 137 -2.70 14.32 -4.96
C ASP A 137 -1.24 14.81 -4.81
N LEU A 138 -0.37 14.37 -5.73
CA LEU A 138 1.01 14.86 -5.92
C LEU A 138 1.20 15.47 -7.32
N SER A 139 0.12 15.76 -8.05
CA SER A 139 0.18 16.20 -9.46
C SER A 139 1.02 17.46 -9.66
N PHE A 140 1.03 18.36 -8.67
CA PHE A 140 1.80 19.62 -8.70
C PHE A 140 3.32 19.40 -8.70
N VAL A 141 3.83 18.24 -8.23
CA VAL A 141 5.26 17.89 -8.28
C VAL A 141 5.72 17.64 -9.73
N ARG A 142 4.78 17.37 -10.65
CA ARG A 142 5.09 17.13 -12.06
C ARG A 142 5.79 18.31 -12.73
N SER A 143 5.30 19.52 -12.47
CA SER A 143 5.78 20.78 -13.07
C SER A 143 6.86 21.46 -12.22
N ARG A 144 6.89 21.20 -10.91
CA ARG A 144 7.88 21.74 -9.99
C ARG A 144 8.51 20.62 -9.18
N PRO A 145 9.72 20.15 -9.53
CA PRO A 145 10.45 19.19 -8.71
C PRO A 145 10.79 19.81 -7.34
N VAL A 146 10.89 18.97 -6.31
CA VAL A 146 11.43 19.40 -5.02
C VAL A 146 12.92 19.68 -5.14
N ASN A 147 13.40 20.70 -4.43
CA ASN A 147 14.81 21.06 -4.36
C ASN A 147 15.34 20.78 -2.96
N LEU A 148 16.22 19.78 -2.84
CA LEU A 148 16.79 19.28 -1.59
C LEU A 148 18.31 19.12 -1.74
N SER A 149 19.03 19.27 -0.63
CA SER A 149 20.49 19.11 -0.54
C SER A 149 20.96 17.66 -0.70
N PHE A 150 20.05 16.70 -0.55
CA PHE A 150 20.31 15.27 -0.60
C PHE A 150 19.56 14.56 -1.73
N THR A 151 20.07 13.42 -2.17
CA THR A 151 19.48 12.58 -3.22
C THR A 151 19.37 11.12 -2.78
N ARG A 152 18.64 10.30 -3.53
CA ARG A 152 18.51 8.83 -3.35
C ARG A 152 17.89 8.35 -2.02
N LYS A 153 17.23 9.24 -1.28
CA LYS A 153 16.53 8.90 -0.02
C LYS A 153 15.11 9.46 0.06
N LEU A 154 14.65 10.06 -1.03
CA LEU A 154 13.35 10.71 -1.11
C LEU A 154 12.32 9.70 -1.62
N VAL A 155 11.20 9.62 -0.92
CA VAL A 155 10.04 8.82 -1.30
C VAL A 155 8.81 9.73 -1.26
N PHE A 156 7.86 9.52 -2.17
CA PHE A 156 6.54 10.17 -2.10
C PHE A 156 5.50 9.16 -1.65
N GLU A 157 4.46 9.59 -0.96
CA GLU A 157 3.41 8.67 -0.51
C GLU A 157 2.01 9.05 -0.99
N LEU A 158 1.15 8.04 -1.14
CA LEU A 158 -0.27 8.21 -1.47
C LEU A 158 -1.14 7.33 -0.58
N HIS A 159 -2.33 7.84 -0.28
CA HIS A 159 -3.42 7.08 0.32
C HIS A 159 -4.45 6.71 -0.73
N TRP A 160 -5.00 5.50 -0.64
CA TRP A 160 -6.05 5.07 -1.55
C TRP A 160 -7.11 4.22 -0.84
N TYR A 161 -8.32 4.77 -0.78
CA TYR A 161 -9.50 4.11 -0.26
C TYR A 161 -10.66 4.15 -1.24
N ALA A 162 -11.55 3.16 -1.15
CA ALA A 162 -12.75 3.11 -1.99
C ALA A 162 -13.67 4.32 -1.75
N PHE A 163 -13.78 4.78 -0.50
CA PHE A 163 -14.65 5.91 -0.14
C PHE A 163 -14.18 7.25 -0.70
N SER A 164 -12.91 7.37 -1.15
CA SER A 164 -12.44 8.55 -1.89
C SER A 164 -13.18 8.74 -3.23
N ASP A 165 -13.85 7.69 -3.71
CA ASP A 165 -14.71 7.69 -4.90
C ASP A 165 -16.21 7.73 -4.56
N GLY A 166 -16.56 8.08 -3.31
CA GLY A 166 -17.93 7.95 -2.80
C GLY A 166 -18.40 6.50 -2.87
N ASN A 167 -19.62 6.29 -3.40
CA ASN A 167 -20.24 4.97 -3.57
C ASN A 167 -20.10 4.40 -5.00
N LEU A 168 -19.18 4.93 -5.80
CA LEU A 168 -19.09 4.56 -7.22
C LEU A 168 -18.66 3.10 -7.42
N TRP A 169 -17.83 2.52 -6.55
CA TRP A 169 -17.46 1.10 -6.68
C TRP A 169 -18.66 0.18 -6.47
N ALA A 170 -19.57 0.53 -5.58
CA ALA A 170 -20.80 -0.22 -5.33
C ALA A 170 -21.86 -0.04 -6.43
N THR A 171 -21.95 1.15 -7.03
CA THR A 171 -23.06 1.51 -7.94
C THR A 171 -22.71 1.44 -9.43
N SER A 172 -21.42 1.44 -9.78
CA SER A 172 -20.95 1.43 -11.18
C SER A 172 -20.36 0.07 -11.58
N ASN A 173 -20.12 -0.10 -12.88
CA ASN A 173 -19.35 -1.23 -13.38
C ASN A 173 -17.90 -1.18 -12.82
N PRO A 174 -17.41 -2.22 -12.10
CA PRO A 174 -16.09 -2.20 -11.46
C PRO A 174 -14.91 -1.95 -12.41
N ASN A 175 -15.00 -2.42 -13.65
CA ASN A 175 -13.93 -2.21 -14.62
C ASN A 175 -13.86 -0.75 -15.11
N ASP A 176 -15.01 -0.11 -15.32
CA ASP A 176 -15.05 1.28 -15.79
C ASP A 176 -14.61 2.26 -14.71
N ILE A 177 -15.03 2.04 -13.46
CA ILE A 177 -14.54 2.82 -12.33
C ILE A 177 -13.04 2.57 -12.10
N CYS A 178 -12.56 1.33 -12.20
CA CYS A 178 -11.13 1.03 -12.10
C CYS A 178 -10.34 1.79 -13.18
N GLY A 179 -10.74 1.73 -14.45
CA GLY A 179 -10.07 2.49 -15.51
C GLY A 179 -10.08 4.01 -15.29
N ARG A 180 -11.18 4.56 -14.77
CA ARG A 180 -11.27 5.99 -14.39
C ARG A 180 -10.29 6.33 -13.26
N VAL A 181 -10.26 5.51 -12.22
CA VAL A 181 -9.42 5.73 -11.03
C VAL A 181 -7.94 5.56 -11.36
N LEU A 182 -7.56 4.55 -12.15
CA LEU A 182 -6.18 4.37 -12.61
C LEU A 182 -5.71 5.54 -13.47
N LYS A 183 -6.58 6.12 -14.31
CA LYS A 183 -6.27 7.36 -15.05
C LYS A 183 -6.03 8.54 -14.09
N ARG A 184 -6.84 8.67 -13.04
CA ARG A 184 -6.65 9.70 -12.00
C ARG A 184 -5.32 9.49 -11.26
N LEU A 185 -5.03 8.27 -10.79
CA LEU A 185 -3.77 7.94 -10.12
C LEU A 185 -2.57 8.17 -11.03
N GLY A 186 -2.69 7.85 -12.32
CA GLY A 186 -1.74 8.19 -13.37
C GLY A 186 -1.36 9.68 -13.38
N ASN A 187 -2.37 10.54 -13.21
CA ASN A 187 -2.16 11.98 -13.17
C ASN A 187 -1.64 12.48 -11.82
N ARG A 188 -2.06 11.85 -10.72
CA ARG A 188 -1.82 12.34 -9.36
C ARG A 188 -0.59 11.78 -8.68
N GLY A 189 -0.09 10.60 -9.03
CA GLY A 189 1.15 10.08 -8.44
C GLY A 189 1.89 9.02 -9.25
N ASN A 190 1.22 8.18 -10.04
CA ASN A 190 1.92 7.11 -10.79
C ASN A 190 2.97 7.64 -11.77
N PHE A 191 2.86 8.90 -12.21
CA PHE A 191 3.88 9.53 -13.05
C PHE A 191 5.26 9.61 -12.37
N LEU A 192 5.32 9.56 -11.03
CA LEU A 192 6.57 9.55 -10.26
C LEU A 192 7.37 8.27 -10.55
N LEU A 193 6.71 7.11 -10.60
CA LEU A 193 7.33 5.84 -10.97
C LEU A 193 7.93 5.90 -12.38
N ASN A 194 7.21 6.49 -13.35
CA ASN A 194 7.71 6.69 -14.72
C ASN A 194 8.94 7.62 -14.78
N LYS A 195 9.14 8.47 -13.78
CA LYS A 195 10.32 9.34 -13.62
C LYS A 195 11.45 8.67 -12.80
N GLY A 196 11.26 7.43 -12.36
CA GLY A 196 12.21 6.72 -11.49
C GLY A 196 12.22 7.23 -10.04
N LEU A 197 11.15 7.90 -9.60
CA LEU A 197 11.00 8.36 -8.23
C LEU A 197 10.19 7.34 -7.41
N PRO A 198 10.64 6.92 -6.22
CA PRO A 198 9.90 5.99 -5.37
C PRO A 198 8.53 6.54 -4.97
N LEU A 199 7.50 5.70 -5.08
CA LEU A 199 6.14 5.97 -4.65
C LEU A 199 5.71 4.86 -3.69
N PHE A 200 5.27 5.26 -2.50
CA PHE A 200 4.84 4.39 -1.42
C PHE A 200 3.31 4.50 -1.25
N LEU A 201 2.59 3.38 -1.33
CA LEU A 201 1.18 3.35 -0.97
C LEU A 201 1.07 3.25 0.55
N SER A 202 1.23 4.39 1.25
CA SER A 202 1.36 4.43 2.71
C SER A 202 0.09 4.06 3.45
N GLU A 203 -1.08 4.15 2.80
CA GLU A 203 -2.34 3.77 3.42
C GLU A 203 -3.38 3.27 2.41
N PHE A 204 -3.91 2.07 2.69
CA PHE A 204 -5.12 1.54 2.07
C PHE A 204 -5.77 0.54 3.03
N GLY A 205 -7.03 0.20 2.79
CA GLY A 205 -7.72 -0.83 3.57
C GLY A 205 -9.14 -1.07 3.10
N ILE A 206 -9.76 -2.10 3.66
CA ILE A 206 -11.15 -2.48 3.43
C ILE A 206 -11.81 -2.91 4.74
N ASP A 207 -13.13 -2.78 4.84
CA ASP A 207 -13.89 -3.45 5.88
C ASP A 207 -13.85 -4.98 5.69
N GLN A 208 -13.05 -5.66 6.51
CA GLN A 208 -12.76 -7.08 6.35
C GLN A 208 -13.90 -7.99 6.79
N ARG A 209 -15.04 -7.46 7.23
CA ARG A 209 -16.27 -8.25 7.47
C ARG A 209 -16.91 -8.71 6.15
N GLY A 210 -16.55 -8.11 5.03
CA GLY A 210 -17.05 -8.47 3.69
C GLY A 210 -18.44 -7.92 3.35
N GLY A 211 -19.07 -7.15 4.24
CA GLY A 211 -20.38 -6.53 3.99
C GLY A 211 -20.32 -5.23 3.16
N ASN A 212 -19.14 -4.63 3.00
CA ASN A 212 -18.98 -3.36 2.29
C ASN A 212 -18.73 -3.58 0.79
N ALA A 213 -19.78 -3.38 -0.02
CA ALA A 213 -19.71 -3.57 -1.47
C ALA A 213 -18.72 -2.62 -2.17
N ASN A 214 -18.49 -1.42 -1.63
CA ASN A 214 -17.57 -0.44 -2.20
C ASN A 214 -16.13 -0.96 -2.08
N ASP A 215 -15.75 -1.33 -0.86
CA ASP A 215 -14.44 -1.84 -0.52
C ASP A 215 -14.11 -3.16 -1.23
N ASN A 216 -15.06 -4.10 -1.23
CA ASN A 216 -14.90 -5.41 -1.86
C ASN A 216 -14.62 -5.31 -3.37
N ARG A 217 -15.24 -4.35 -4.07
CA ARG A 217 -15.11 -4.18 -5.52
C ARG A 217 -13.89 -3.35 -5.92
N TYR A 218 -13.42 -2.51 -5.02
CA TYR A 218 -12.22 -1.69 -5.17
C TYR A 218 -10.94 -2.52 -5.12
N LEU A 219 -10.87 -3.49 -4.19
CA LEU A 219 -9.62 -4.17 -3.86
C LEU A 219 -8.92 -4.85 -5.04
N GLY A 220 -9.67 -5.49 -5.94
CA GLY A 220 -9.08 -6.10 -7.14
C GLY A 220 -8.35 -5.10 -8.05
N CYS A 221 -8.86 -3.86 -8.14
CA CYS A 221 -8.21 -2.81 -8.91
C CYS A 221 -6.91 -2.34 -8.23
N LEU A 222 -6.94 -2.15 -6.91
CA LEU A 222 -5.73 -1.81 -6.13
C LEU A 222 -4.67 -2.89 -6.27
N SER A 223 -5.01 -4.16 -6.03
CA SER A 223 -4.03 -5.24 -6.04
C SER A 223 -3.42 -5.43 -7.43
N GLY A 224 -4.23 -5.29 -8.49
CA GLY A 224 -3.73 -5.33 -9.86
C GLY A 224 -2.73 -4.21 -10.15
N TRP A 225 -3.06 -2.97 -9.77
CA TRP A 225 -2.17 -1.82 -9.95
C TRP A 225 -0.89 -1.94 -9.14
N ALA A 226 -1.00 -2.34 -7.86
CA ALA A 226 0.14 -2.48 -6.96
C ALA A 226 1.12 -3.57 -7.45
N ALA A 227 0.59 -4.71 -7.93
CA ALA A 227 1.41 -5.78 -8.50
C ALA A 227 2.09 -5.35 -9.82
N GLU A 228 1.39 -4.63 -10.69
CA GLU A 228 1.95 -4.17 -11.97
C GLU A 228 3.09 -3.15 -11.77
N ASN A 229 2.96 -2.29 -10.77
CA ASN A 229 3.90 -1.20 -10.51
C ASN A 229 4.96 -1.56 -9.45
N ASP A 230 4.83 -2.69 -8.77
CA ASP A 230 5.70 -3.15 -7.69
C ASP A 230 5.97 -2.07 -6.64
N VAL A 231 4.88 -1.46 -6.15
CA VAL A 231 4.97 -0.41 -5.13
C VAL A 231 5.07 -1.02 -3.74
N ASP A 232 5.91 -0.44 -2.89
CA ASP A 232 5.85 -0.69 -1.45
C ASP A 232 4.52 -0.16 -0.90
N TRP A 233 4.01 -0.78 0.17
CA TRP A 233 2.70 -0.45 0.72
C TRP A 233 2.60 -0.68 2.23
N SER A 234 1.63 -0.01 2.84
CA SER A 234 1.22 -0.18 4.23
C SER A 234 -0.30 -0.34 4.33
N LEU A 235 -0.72 -1.40 5.01
CA LEU A 235 -2.14 -1.69 5.27
C LEU A 235 -2.60 -0.93 6.53
N TRP A 236 -3.70 -0.19 6.41
CA TRP A 236 -4.47 0.25 7.56
C TRP A 236 -5.49 -0.83 7.91
N ALA A 237 -5.33 -1.56 9.02
CA ALA A 237 -4.25 -1.49 10.01
C ALA A 237 -3.86 -2.90 10.48
N LEU A 238 -2.80 -3.02 11.28
CA LEU A 238 -2.50 -4.30 11.96
C LEU A 238 -3.51 -4.60 13.07
N THR A 239 -3.87 -3.57 13.83
CA THR A 239 -4.69 -3.58 15.05
C THR A 239 -6.05 -4.25 14.85
N GLY A 240 -6.42 -5.19 15.73
CA GLY A 240 -7.75 -5.79 15.71
C GLY A 240 -8.78 -5.11 16.64
N SER A 241 -8.31 -4.44 17.69
CA SER A 241 -9.14 -3.65 18.61
C SER A 241 -8.32 -2.52 19.27
N TYR A 242 -8.98 -1.45 19.69
CA TYR A 242 -8.33 -0.31 20.33
C TYR A 242 -8.40 -0.42 21.86
N TYR A 243 -7.29 -0.11 22.53
CA TYR A 243 -7.32 0.10 23.97
C TYR A 243 -8.33 1.20 24.36
N LEU A 244 -8.32 2.30 23.60
CA LEU A 244 -9.29 3.38 23.68
C LEU A 244 -9.36 4.05 22.32
N ARG A 245 -10.55 4.21 21.76
CA ARG A 245 -10.81 5.04 20.59
C ARG A 245 -12.07 5.86 20.83
N GLU A 246 -11.93 7.19 20.76
CA GLU A 246 -13.05 8.13 20.88
C GLU A 246 -13.91 7.90 22.14
N GLY A 247 -13.28 7.54 23.25
CA GLY A 247 -13.95 7.27 24.53
C GLY A 247 -14.46 5.83 24.70
N VAL A 248 -14.35 4.98 23.68
CA VAL A 248 -14.78 3.58 23.70
C VAL A 248 -13.59 2.66 23.91
N VAL A 249 -13.63 1.88 24.99
CA VAL A 249 -12.62 0.85 25.30
C VAL A 249 -12.93 -0.42 24.51
N GLY A 250 -11.91 -1.04 23.90
CA GLY A 250 -12.07 -2.28 23.15
C GLY A 250 -12.84 -2.14 21.84
N MET A 251 -12.91 -0.92 21.28
CA MET A 251 -13.57 -0.69 20.00
C MET A 251 -12.90 -1.55 18.92
N ILE A 252 -13.68 -2.32 18.18
CA ILE A 252 -13.17 -3.24 17.17
C ILE A 252 -12.73 -2.47 15.92
N GLU A 253 -11.55 -2.78 15.39
CA GLU A 253 -11.06 -2.25 14.11
C GLU A 253 -11.36 -3.27 13.01
N TYR A 254 -12.40 -2.99 12.21
CA TYR A 254 -12.84 -3.89 11.13
C TYR A 254 -11.98 -3.80 9.87
N TYR A 255 -11.16 -2.76 9.72
CA TYR A 255 -10.12 -2.67 8.70
C TYR A 255 -8.83 -3.38 9.13
N GLY A 256 -8.76 -3.79 10.40
CA GLY A 256 -7.63 -4.47 11.03
C GLY A 256 -7.34 -5.86 10.46
N ALA A 257 -6.07 -6.16 10.19
CA ALA A 257 -5.59 -7.47 9.75
C ALA A 257 -5.78 -8.56 10.81
N LEU A 258 -5.71 -8.20 12.10
CA LEU A 258 -5.94 -9.10 13.21
C LEU A 258 -7.39 -9.05 13.69
N ASP A 259 -7.86 -10.16 14.27
CA ASP A 259 -9.14 -10.24 14.95
C ASP A 259 -9.15 -9.44 16.27
N SER A 260 -10.33 -9.25 16.87
CA SER A 260 -10.50 -8.40 18.07
C SER A 260 -9.67 -8.86 19.27
N ASP A 261 -9.34 -10.16 19.30
CA ASP A 261 -8.60 -10.81 20.39
C ASP A 261 -7.09 -10.91 20.10
N TRP A 262 -6.65 -10.42 18.94
CA TRP A 262 -5.26 -10.39 18.49
C TRP A 262 -4.61 -11.78 18.33
N ASN A 263 -5.41 -12.82 18.14
CA ASN A 263 -4.94 -14.22 18.10
C ASN A 263 -4.94 -14.82 16.70
N SER A 264 -5.74 -14.28 15.78
CA SER A 264 -5.82 -14.76 14.40
C SER A 264 -5.91 -13.62 13.39
N VAL A 265 -5.66 -13.95 12.12
CA VAL A 265 -5.97 -13.08 10.99
C VAL A 265 -7.49 -12.95 10.87
N ARG A 266 -8.00 -11.72 10.79
CA ARG A 266 -9.44 -11.43 10.69
C ARG A 266 -10.07 -12.02 9.44
N ASN A 267 -9.40 -11.88 8.30
CA ASN A 267 -9.89 -12.35 7.01
C ASN A 267 -8.75 -12.96 6.18
N SER A 268 -8.69 -14.30 6.16
CA SER A 268 -7.67 -15.04 5.42
C SER A 268 -7.78 -14.86 3.90
N SER A 269 -9.00 -14.69 3.37
CA SER A 269 -9.22 -14.42 1.94
C SER A 269 -8.61 -13.08 1.53
N PHE A 270 -8.77 -12.05 2.36
CA PHE A 270 -8.13 -10.75 2.15
C PHE A 270 -6.60 -10.86 2.18
N LEU A 271 -6.05 -11.54 3.20
CA LEU A 271 -4.60 -11.75 3.30
C LEU A 271 -4.05 -12.50 2.07
N GLN A 272 -4.78 -13.49 1.57
CA GLN A 272 -4.42 -14.19 0.33
C GLN A 272 -4.42 -13.25 -0.87
N GLN A 273 -5.41 -12.38 -1.01
CA GLN A 273 -5.53 -11.44 -2.13
C GLN A 273 -4.33 -10.50 -2.27
N ILE A 274 -3.72 -10.09 -1.15
CA ILE A 274 -2.55 -9.21 -1.14
C ILE A 274 -1.22 -9.96 -0.98
N SER A 275 -1.23 -11.29 -0.87
CA SER A 275 -0.03 -12.09 -0.57
C SER A 275 1.09 -11.91 -1.60
N LEU A 276 0.75 -11.80 -2.89
CA LEU A 276 1.75 -11.55 -3.94
C LEU A 276 2.49 -10.22 -3.71
N LEU A 277 1.79 -9.20 -3.22
CA LEU A 277 2.34 -7.85 -3.02
C LEU A 277 3.39 -7.80 -1.91
N GLN A 278 3.49 -8.84 -1.06
CA GLN A 278 4.52 -8.93 -0.03
C GLN A 278 5.90 -9.30 -0.60
N SER A 279 5.93 -9.80 -1.84
CA SER A 279 7.15 -10.22 -2.52
C SER A 279 7.60 -9.14 -3.50
N PRO A 280 8.91 -8.78 -3.55
CA PRO A 280 9.41 -7.88 -4.58
C PRO A 280 9.24 -8.50 -5.98
N LEU A 281 8.58 -7.78 -6.88
CA LEU A 281 8.31 -8.21 -8.26
C LEU A 281 9.29 -7.59 -9.26
N GLN A 282 9.93 -6.47 -8.89
CA GLN A 282 10.91 -5.71 -9.66
C GLN A 282 12.07 -5.24 -8.76
N GLY A 283 13.08 -4.63 -9.36
CA GLY A 283 14.17 -3.98 -8.63
C GLY A 283 15.29 -4.89 -8.09
N PRO A 284 16.30 -4.30 -7.41
CA PRO A 284 17.47 -5.00 -6.89
C PRO A 284 17.16 -5.65 -5.53
N GLY A 285 16.27 -6.64 -5.52
CA GLY A 285 15.99 -7.47 -4.35
C GLY A 285 16.46 -8.92 -4.56
N PRO A 286 16.30 -9.79 -3.54
CA PRO A 286 16.33 -11.24 -3.77
C PRO A 286 15.36 -11.53 -4.92
N LYS A 287 15.88 -12.05 -6.03
CA LYS A 287 15.04 -12.39 -7.18
C LYS A 287 14.04 -13.43 -6.68
N THR A 288 12.77 -13.04 -6.65
CA THR A 288 11.71 -14.00 -6.45
C THR A 288 11.66 -14.87 -7.71
N ASP A 289 11.33 -16.16 -7.56
CA ASP A 289 11.07 -17.02 -8.73
C ASP A 289 9.81 -16.56 -9.50
N ALA A 290 9.06 -15.62 -8.92
CA ALA A 290 7.80 -15.09 -9.41
C ALA A 290 8.03 -13.88 -10.33
N PHE A 291 8.37 -14.12 -11.60
CA PHE A 291 8.52 -13.07 -12.62
C PHE A 291 7.73 -13.41 -13.90
N ASN A 292 7.29 -12.37 -14.62
CA ASN A 292 6.42 -12.49 -15.80
C ASN A 292 5.18 -13.36 -15.53
N LEU A 293 4.38 -12.97 -14.54
CA LEU A 293 3.22 -13.72 -14.10
C LEU A 293 1.96 -13.32 -14.88
N VAL A 294 0.97 -14.21 -14.90
CA VAL A 294 -0.43 -13.86 -15.22
C VAL A 294 -1.20 -13.85 -13.90
N PHE A 295 -1.28 -12.68 -13.28
CA PHE A 295 -1.89 -12.46 -11.97
C PHE A 295 -3.41 -12.32 -12.07
N HIS A 296 -4.14 -12.88 -11.10
CA HIS A 296 -5.58 -12.76 -10.95
C HIS A 296 -5.92 -11.95 -9.68
N PRO A 297 -6.12 -10.62 -9.79
CA PRO A 297 -6.16 -9.72 -8.63
C PRO A 297 -7.27 -10.01 -7.63
N LEU A 298 -8.40 -10.59 -8.07
CA LEU A 298 -9.53 -10.90 -7.19
C LEU A 298 -9.27 -12.09 -6.25
N THR A 299 -8.27 -12.93 -6.54
CA THR A 299 -7.94 -14.09 -5.69
C THR A 299 -6.55 -13.99 -5.08
N GLY A 300 -5.70 -13.08 -5.55
CA GLY A 300 -4.29 -13.03 -5.19
C GLY A 300 -3.44 -14.17 -5.78
N LEU A 301 -4.02 -14.97 -6.68
CA LEU A 301 -3.37 -16.15 -7.27
C LEU A 301 -2.90 -15.84 -8.69
N CYS A 302 -2.03 -16.70 -9.21
CA CYS A 302 -1.56 -16.62 -10.58
C CYS A 302 -2.01 -17.84 -11.39
N LEU A 303 -1.98 -17.69 -12.72
CA LEU A 303 -2.19 -18.80 -13.64
C LEU A 303 -1.02 -19.79 -13.51
N VAL A 304 -1.34 -21.04 -13.18
CA VAL A 304 -0.37 -22.14 -13.00
C VAL A 304 -0.75 -23.29 -13.92
N ARG A 305 0.24 -23.97 -14.48
CA ARG A 305 0.02 -25.18 -15.26
C ARG A 305 -0.39 -26.34 -14.35
N SER A 306 -1.48 -27.00 -14.67
CA SER A 306 -1.95 -28.20 -13.96
C SER A 306 -1.81 -29.43 -14.86
N LEU A 307 -1.12 -30.48 -14.40
CA LEU A 307 -1.05 -31.75 -15.15
C LEU A 307 -2.27 -32.65 -14.91
N ASN A 308 -3.04 -32.36 -13.86
CA ASN A 308 -4.20 -33.15 -13.45
C ASN A 308 -5.52 -32.57 -13.99
N ASP A 309 -5.49 -31.35 -14.55
CA ASP A 309 -6.66 -30.71 -15.17
C ASP A 309 -6.60 -30.86 -16.69
N LYS A 310 -7.73 -31.24 -17.30
CA LYS A 310 -7.86 -31.36 -18.77
C LYS A 310 -7.57 -30.04 -19.51
N THR A 311 -7.79 -28.90 -18.86
CA THR A 311 -7.48 -27.57 -19.39
C THR A 311 -6.00 -27.22 -19.35
N MET A 312 -5.22 -28.00 -18.61
CA MET A 312 -3.84 -27.76 -18.26
C MET A 312 -3.60 -26.49 -17.41
N LEU A 313 -4.65 -25.88 -16.85
CA LEU A 313 -4.59 -24.61 -16.14
C LEU A 313 -5.30 -24.67 -14.79
N THR A 314 -4.80 -23.92 -13.84
CA THR A 314 -5.49 -23.60 -12.59
C THR A 314 -5.03 -22.25 -12.07
N LEU A 315 -5.72 -21.70 -11.07
CA LEU A 315 -5.17 -20.64 -10.24
C LEU A 315 -4.44 -21.27 -9.05
N GLY A 316 -3.22 -20.81 -8.79
CA GLY A 316 -2.40 -21.30 -7.69
C GLY A 316 -1.44 -20.24 -7.15
N PRO A 317 -0.64 -20.59 -6.12
CA PRO A 317 0.38 -19.70 -5.58
C PRO A 317 1.30 -19.18 -6.70
N CYS A 318 1.60 -17.88 -6.67
CA CYS A 318 2.34 -17.23 -7.76
C CYS A 318 3.80 -17.68 -7.88
N ASN A 319 4.42 -18.13 -6.79
CA ASN A 319 5.74 -18.77 -6.81
C ASN A 319 5.74 -20.15 -7.48
N SER A 320 4.58 -20.77 -7.67
CA SER A 320 4.41 -22.02 -8.44
C SER A 320 4.11 -21.78 -9.92
N SER A 321 4.00 -20.51 -10.35
CA SER A 321 3.72 -20.17 -11.74
C SER A 321 4.99 -20.27 -12.59
N GLU A 322 4.89 -20.91 -13.75
CA GLU A 322 5.96 -20.85 -14.75
C GLU A 322 6.03 -19.44 -15.34
N PRO A 323 7.22 -18.93 -15.70
CA PRO A 323 7.33 -17.60 -16.30
C PRO A 323 6.60 -17.55 -17.64
N TRP A 324 5.75 -16.55 -17.83
CA TRP A 324 4.99 -16.35 -19.06
C TRP A 324 5.74 -15.43 -20.03
N SER A 325 5.38 -15.51 -21.30
CA SER A 325 5.83 -14.66 -22.39
C SER A 325 4.61 -14.13 -23.10
N HIS A 326 4.51 -12.80 -23.21
CA HIS A 326 3.49 -12.12 -24.01
C HIS A 326 4.13 -11.54 -25.28
N THR A 327 4.20 -12.33 -26.35
CA THR A 327 4.85 -11.94 -27.62
C THR A 327 3.87 -12.10 -28.77
N LYS A 328 3.81 -11.12 -29.69
CA LYS A 328 2.86 -11.14 -30.83
C LYS A 328 1.41 -11.42 -30.38
N LYS A 329 1.00 -10.90 -29.21
CA LYS A 329 -0.32 -11.12 -28.59
C LYS A 329 -0.60 -12.58 -28.16
N GLN A 330 0.44 -13.42 -28.07
CA GLN A 330 0.33 -14.80 -27.60
C GLN A 330 0.75 -14.84 -26.13
N LEU A 331 -0.05 -15.49 -25.29
CA LEU A 331 0.32 -15.81 -23.91
C LEU A 331 0.80 -17.26 -23.86
N ARG A 332 2.10 -17.44 -23.69
CA ARG A 332 2.76 -18.76 -23.66
C ARG A 332 3.65 -18.91 -22.46
N ILE A 333 3.90 -20.16 -22.05
CA ILE A 333 4.95 -20.44 -21.09
C ILE A 333 6.30 -20.17 -21.77
N LYS A 334 7.16 -19.40 -21.10
CA LYS A 334 8.45 -18.97 -21.63
C LYS A 334 9.28 -20.21 -22.00
N ASN A 335 9.87 -20.18 -23.20
CA ASN A 335 10.67 -21.27 -23.77
C ASN A 335 9.91 -22.58 -24.02
N GLN A 336 8.56 -22.59 -23.97
CA GLN A 336 7.75 -23.74 -24.34
C GLN A 336 6.80 -23.40 -25.49
N HIS A 337 6.47 -24.40 -26.32
CA HIS A 337 5.42 -24.29 -27.34
C HIS A 337 4.05 -24.66 -26.74
N LEU A 338 3.71 -24.02 -25.62
CA LEU A 338 2.48 -24.24 -24.89
C LEU A 338 1.84 -22.87 -24.58
N CYS A 339 0.67 -22.62 -25.15
CA CYS A 339 0.03 -21.30 -25.15
C CYS A 339 -1.44 -21.38 -24.78
N LEU A 340 -1.93 -20.26 -24.28
CA LEU A 340 -3.32 -20.07 -23.87
C LEU A 340 -4.24 -20.05 -25.11
N GLN A 341 -5.29 -20.88 -25.09
CA GLN A 341 -6.25 -21.05 -26.18
C GLN A 341 -7.68 -20.85 -25.68
N SER A 342 -8.45 -20.02 -26.37
CA SER A 342 -9.87 -19.83 -26.16
C SER A 342 -10.66 -20.97 -26.79
N ASN A 343 -11.64 -21.49 -26.05
CA ASN A 343 -12.62 -22.45 -26.59
C ASN A 343 -13.95 -21.78 -26.95
N GLY A 344 -13.93 -20.46 -27.19
CA GLY A 344 -15.10 -19.64 -27.45
C GLY A 344 -15.75 -19.06 -26.19
N PRO A 345 -16.79 -18.21 -26.37
CA PRO A 345 -17.43 -17.50 -25.27
C PRO A 345 -17.99 -18.44 -24.20
N LYS A 346 -17.83 -18.06 -22.92
CA LYS A 346 -18.31 -18.80 -21.73
C LYS A 346 -17.69 -20.18 -21.51
N ASN A 347 -16.81 -20.65 -22.39
CA ASN A 347 -16.07 -21.89 -22.21
C ASN A 347 -14.78 -21.65 -21.43
N LYS A 348 -14.32 -22.67 -20.69
CA LYS A 348 -13.03 -22.63 -20.01
C LYS A 348 -11.91 -22.46 -21.04
N VAL A 349 -10.94 -21.63 -20.71
CA VAL A 349 -9.71 -21.47 -21.49
C VAL A 349 -8.82 -22.69 -21.24
N THR A 350 -8.10 -23.16 -22.26
CA THR A 350 -7.20 -24.31 -22.21
C THR A 350 -5.78 -23.91 -22.63
N MET A 351 -4.83 -24.84 -22.55
CA MET A 351 -3.55 -24.71 -23.24
C MET A 351 -3.47 -25.61 -24.47
N THR A 352 -2.79 -25.14 -25.52
CA THR A 352 -2.53 -25.90 -26.74
C THR A 352 -1.05 -25.98 -27.05
N ARG A 353 -0.66 -27.11 -27.66
CA ARG A 353 0.67 -27.33 -28.24
C ARG A 353 0.65 -27.29 -29.78
N THR A 354 -0.51 -27.12 -30.40
CA THR A 354 -0.66 -27.31 -31.84
C THR A 354 -0.30 -26.05 -32.63
N SER A 355 -0.82 -24.90 -32.21
CA SER A 355 -0.49 -23.61 -32.81
C SER A 355 -0.78 -22.49 -31.84
N CYS A 356 0.21 -21.65 -31.56
CA CYS A 356 0.02 -20.41 -30.81
C CYS A 356 -0.38 -19.23 -31.70
N SER A 357 -0.45 -19.43 -33.01
CA SER A 357 -0.75 -18.37 -33.98
C SER A 357 -2.17 -18.43 -34.52
N SER A 358 -2.95 -19.42 -34.07
CA SER A 358 -4.37 -19.52 -34.41
C SER A 358 -5.15 -18.36 -33.75
N PRO A 359 -6.24 -17.88 -34.37
CA PRO A 359 -7.00 -16.72 -33.87
C PRO A 359 -7.49 -16.85 -32.42
N ASP A 360 -7.78 -18.07 -31.99
CA ASP A 360 -8.21 -18.44 -30.64
C ASP A 360 -7.07 -18.42 -29.59
N SER A 361 -5.81 -18.30 -30.03
CA SER A 361 -4.63 -18.17 -29.16
C SER A 361 -4.07 -16.75 -29.12
N ILE A 362 -4.78 -15.79 -29.72
CA ILE A 362 -4.41 -14.37 -29.75
C ILE A 362 -5.23 -13.60 -28.71
N TRP A 363 -4.55 -13.00 -27.75
CA TRP A 363 -5.12 -12.31 -26.60
C TRP A 363 -4.82 -10.81 -26.63
N LYS A 364 -5.80 -10.00 -26.25
CA LYS A 364 -5.64 -8.55 -26.10
C LYS A 364 -6.30 -8.08 -24.82
N THR A 365 -5.77 -7.01 -24.25
CA THR A 365 -6.44 -6.26 -23.19
C THR A 365 -7.62 -5.51 -23.78
N THR A 366 -8.84 -5.71 -23.28
CA THR A 366 -10.06 -5.13 -23.88
C THR A 366 -10.81 -4.14 -23.00
N SER A 367 -10.49 -4.09 -21.71
CA SER A 367 -11.27 -3.35 -20.74
C SER A 367 -10.71 -1.96 -20.47
N THR A 368 -11.55 -1.05 -19.97
CA THR A 368 -11.15 0.30 -19.53
C THR A 368 -10.01 0.28 -18.51
N SER A 369 -9.98 -0.71 -17.60
CA SER A 369 -8.87 -0.92 -16.67
C SER A 369 -7.62 -1.54 -17.30
N ARG A 370 -7.76 -2.11 -18.51
CA ARG A 370 -6.78 -2.96 -19.21
C ARG A 370 -6.42 -4.26 -18.49
N MET A 371 -7.13 -4.62 -17.41
CA MET A 371 -6.88 -5.84 -16.63
C MET A 371 -7.61 -7.08 -17.16
N HIS A 372 -8.56 -6.94 -18.10
CA HIS A 372 -9.20 -8.10 -18.73
C HIS A 372 -8.54 -8.47 -20.04
N LEU A 373 -8.26 -9.76 -20.20
CA LEU A 373 -7.78 -10.37 -21.43
C LEU A 373 -8.95 -11.00 -22.18
N ALA A 374 -9.06 -10.76 -23.48
CA ALA A 374 -10.01 -11.44 -24.34
C ALA A 374 -9.31 -11.95 -25.60
N SER A 375 -9.81 -13.09 -26.08
CA SER A 375 -9.43 -13.64 -27.39
C SER A 375 -9.95 -12.74 -28.52
N THR A 376 -9.32 -12.82 -29.69
CA THR A 376 -9.78 -12.13 -30.90
C THR A 376 -10.89 -12.85 -31.67
N THR A 377 -11.25 -14.06 -31.25
CA THR A 377 -12.34 -14.89 -31.79
C THR A 377 -13.67 -14.65 -31.13
#